data_AF-A0AA43J978-F1
#
_entry.id   AF-A0AA43J978-F1
#
_cell.length_a   1.000
_cell.length_b   1.000
_cell.length_c   1.000
_cell.angle_alpha   90.00
_cell.angle_beta   90.00
_cell.angle_gamma   90.00
#
_symmetry.space_group_name_H-M   'P 1'
#
loop_
_entity.id
_entity.type
_entity.pdbx_description
1 polymer ?
#
loop_
_entity_poly.entity_id
_entity_poly.type
_entity_poly.pdbx_seq_one_letter_code
_entity_poly.pdbx_strand_id
1 'polypeptide(L)'
;MIARHSFSSRITCVIALLLLIVPGCAQDSYQQRADIIKTHVGDFYDHLKANRVSAAVHENEQIEVMADQMAETVLKQGQKQGTTQVEREFALMKTARETAAQNWIALGQYFTIREQPEKARASYQRVIDTYTNETERVYREQAVRALNDLAIVSESAPGLTP
;
A
#
# COMPACT_ATOMS: atom_id res chain seq x y z
N MET A 1 -29.37 54.86 43.32
CA MET A 1 -28.58 54.58 42.10
C MET A 1 -27.39 53.73 42.52
N ILE A 2 -27.55 52.40 42.54
CA ILE A 2 -26.50 51.43 42.93
C ILE A 2 -25.98 50.78 41.66
N ALA A 3 -24.67 50.72 41.57
CA ALA A 3 -23.90 50.48 40.37
C ALA A 3 -23.74 48.98 40.02
N ARG A 4 -23.54 48.77 38.71
CA ARG A 4 -22.64 47.78 38.10
C ARG A 4 -23.11 46.33 37.98
N HIS A 5 -23.81 46.12 36.87
CA HIS A 5 -23.57 45.05 35.90
C HIS A 5 -22.07 44.87 35.55
N SER A 6 -21.25 44.31 36.43
CA SER A 6 -19.81 44.08 36.14
C SER A 6 -19.31 42.66 36.42
N PHE A 7 -20.20 41.73 36.81
CA PHE A 7 -19.79 40.35 37.10
C PHE A 7 -20.05 39.38 35.94
N SER A 8 -21.09 39.63 35.13
CA SER A 8 -21.48 38.72 34.03
C SER A 8 -20.52 38.76 32.83
N SER A 9 -19.92 39.92 32.52
CA SER A 9 -19.05 40.10 31.34
C SER A 9 -17.69 39.38 31.45
N ARG A 10 -17.17 39.19 32.67
CA ARG A 10 -15.86 38.54 32.88
C ARG A 10 -15.91 37.02 32.70
N ILE A 11 -17.04 36.38 33.02
CA ILE A 11 -17.21 34.93 32.91
C ILE A 11 -17.38 34.51 31.44
N THR A 12 -18.07 35.31 30.64
CA THR A 12 -18.28 35.04 29.20
C THR A 12 -16.97 35.08 28.40
N CYS A 13 -16.01 35.94 28.79
CA CYS A 13 -14.70 36.01 28.11
C CYS A 13 -13.81 34.79 28.41
N VAL A 14 -13.92 34.19 29.60
CA VAL A 14 -13.11 33.01 29.98
C VAL A 14 -13.62 31.75 29.27
N ILE A 15 -14.94 31.62 29.11
CA ILE A 15 -15.55 30.49 28.39
C ILE A 15 -15.27 30.55 26.88
N ALA A 16 -15.25 31.75 26.29
CA ALA A 16 -14.89 31.93 24.88
C ALA A 16 -13.40 31.63 24.58
N LEU A 17 -12.51 31.79 25.57
CA LEU A 17 -11.07 31.52 25.42
C LEU A 17 -10.72 30.01 25.58
N LEU A 18 -11.56 29.25 26.27
CA LEU A 18 -11.37 27.79 26.50
C LEU A 18 -11.85 26.92 25.33
N LEU A 19 -12.68 27.44 24.42
CA LEU A 19 -13.18 26.71 23.25
C LEU A 19 -12.21 26.68 22.06
N LEU A 20 -11.04 27.32 22.16
CA LEU A 20 -9.99 27.31 21.12
C LEU A 20 -8.94 26.21 21.32
N ILE A 21 -9.05 25.40 22.37
CA ILE A 21 -8.21 24.22 22.55
C ILE A 21 -8.97 23.01 21.98
N VAL A 22 -9.27 23.05 20.68
CA VAL A 22 -9.45 21.79 19.96
C VAL A 22 -8.03 21.23 19.87
N PRO A 23 -7.68 20.12 20.53
CA PRO A 23 -6.49 19.41 20.13
C PRO A 23 -6.76 18.99 18.70
N GLY A 24 -6.21 19.74 17.74
CA GLY A 24 -6.17 19.29 16.37
C GLY A 24 -5.57 17.91 16.44
N CYS A 25 -6.35 16.89 16.06
CA CYS A 25 -5.84 15.54 15.94
C CYS A 25 -4.67 15.65 14.96
N ALA A 26 -3.46 15.79 15.48
CA ALA A 26 -2.23 15.59 14.75
C ALA A 26 -2.14 14.08 14.54
N GLN A 27 -3.06 13.57 13.72
CA GLN A 27 -3.03 12.20 13.27
C GLN A 27 -1.73 12.08 12.49
N ASP A 28 -0.82 11.25 12.99
CA ASP A 28 0.48 11.07 12.36
C ASP A 28 0.24 10.55 10.94
N SER A 29 0.64 11.33 9.94
CA SER A 29 0.50 11.00 8.52
C SER A 29 1.04 9.60 8.21
N TYR A 30 2.06 9.15 8.96
CA TYR A 30 2.58 7.80 8.87
C TYR A 30 1.54 6.74 9.25
N GLN A 31 0.87 6.90 10.40
CA GLN A 31 -0.13 5.95 10.89
C GLN A 31 -1.31 5.89 9.92
N GLN A 32 -1.76 7.05 9.42
CA GLN A 32 -2.83 7.10 8.43
C GLN A 32 -2.48 6.31 7.17
N ARG A 33 -1.28 6.51 6.60
CA ARG A 33 -0.85 5.76 5.40
C ARG A 33 -0.73 4.26 5.68
N ALA A 34 -0.18 3.88 6.83
CA ALA A 34 -0.04 2.48 7.21
C ALA A 34 -1.41 1.79 7.34
N ASP A 35 -2.39 2.46 7.93
CA ASP A 35 -3.76 1.95 8.04
C ASP A 35 -4.43 1.81 6.68
N ILE A 36 -4.24 2.76 5.77
CA ILE A 36 -4.78 2.68 4.40
C ILE A 36 -4.14 1.52 3.62
N ILE A 37 -2.82 1.35 3.69
CA ILE A 37 -2.13 0.20 3.07
C ILE A 37 -2.71 -1.11 3.61
N LYS A 38 -2.87 -1.21 4.94
CA LYS A 38 -3.45 -2.38 5.57
C LYS A 38 -4.87 -2.69 5.08
N THR A 39 -5.69 -1.66 4.87
CA THR A 39 -7.04 -1.81 4.28
C THR A 39 -6.95 -2.38 2.87
N HIS A 40 -6.16 -1.78 1.98
CA HIS A 40 -5.98 -2.29 0.61
C HIS A 40 -5.45 -3.73 0.59
N VAL A 41 -4.56 -4.11 1.52
CA VAL A 41 -4.10 -5.49 1.66
C VAL A 41 -5.24 -6.43 2.05
N GLY A 42 -6.06 -6.04 3.02
CA GLY A 42 -7.23 -6.82 3.42
C GLY A 42 -8.20 -7.01 2.25
N ASP A 43 -8.57 -5.91 1.61
CA ASP A 43 -9.51 -5.89 0.48
C ASP A 43 -8.96 -6.68 -0.72
N PHE A 44 -7.66 -6.60 -1.00
CA PHE A 44 -6.99 -7.43 -2.01
C PHE A 44 -7.29 -8.92 -1.81
N TYR A 45 -7.03 -9.44 -0.61
CA TYR A 45 -7.23 -10.86 -0.32
C TYR A 45 -8.70 -11.24 -0.30
N ASP A 46 -9.58 -10.37 0.19
CA ASP A 46 -11.02 -10.62 0.20
C ASP A 46 -11.61 -10.62 -1.21
N HIS A 47 -11.14 -9.74 -2.09
CA HIS A 47 -11.50 -9.75 -3.51
C HIS A 47 -10.97 -10.99 -4.22
N LEU A 48 -9.71 -11.37 -3.98
CA LEU A 48 -9.10 -12.54 -4.60
C LEU A 48 -9.83 -13.84 -4.22
N LYS A 49 -10.14 -14.01 -2.93
CA LYS A 49 -10.95 -15.15 -2.43
C LYS A 49 -12.35 -15.18 -3.03
N ALA A 50 -12.95 -14.01 -3.27
CA ALA A 50 -14.25 -13.88 -3.90
C ALA A 50 -14.20 -13.97 -5.45
N ASN A 51 -13.06 -14.34 -6.06
CA ASN A 51 -12.84 -14.35 -7.51
C ASN A 51 -13.07 -13.00 -8.21
N ARG A 52 -13.04 -11.88 -7.47
CA ARG A 52 -13.15 -10.51 -7.99
C ARG A 52 -11.77 -9.98 -8.37
N VAL A 53 -11.16 -10.64 -9.36
CA VAL A 53 -9.73 -10.42 -9.69
C VAL A 53 -9.42 -8.99 -10.12
N SER A 54 -10.31 -8.34 -10.89
CA SER A 54 -10.10 -6.94 -11.28
C SER A 54 -10.09 -5.99 -10.08
N ALA A 55 -10.89 -6.28 -9.05
CA ALA A 55 -10.88 -5.49 -7.82
C ALA A 55 -9.61 -5.77 -7.01
N ALA A 56 -9.19 -7.03 -6.89
CA ALA A 56 -7.91 -7.37 -6.26
C ALA A 56 -6.73 -6.66 -6.94
N VAL A 57 -6.66 -6.69 -8.27
CA VAL A 57 -5.65 -5.93 -9.03
C VAL A 57 -5.69 -4.45 -8.67
N HIS A 58 -6.87 -3.84 -8.65
CA HIS A 58 -7.03 -2.43 -8.32
C HIS A 58 -6.50 -2.10 -6.91
N GLU A 59 -6.85 -2.91 -5.90
CA GLU A 59 -6.35 -2.69 -4.54
C GLU A 59 -4.82 -2.77 -4.47
N ASN A 60 -4.21 -3.69 -5.23
CA ASN A 60 -2.75 -3.78 -5.27
C ASN A 60 -2.09 -2.58 -5.97
N GLU A 61 -2.71 -2.09 -7.05
CA GLU A 61 -2.25 -0.89 -7.75
C GLU A 61 -2.35 0.36 -6.84
N GLN A 62 -3.34 0.45 -5.95
CA GLN A 62 -3.39 1.52 -4.95
C GLN A 62 -2.18 1.47 -4.00
N ILE A 63 -1.76 0.27 -3.57
CA ILE A 63 -0.54 0.11 -2.75
C ILE A 63 0.70 0.57 -3.53
N GLU A 64 0.82 0.23 -4.82
CA GLU A 64 1.91 0.72 -5.68
C GLU A 64 1.91 2.25 -5.78
N VAL A 65 0.76 2.87 -6.03
CA VAL A 65 0.62 4.33 -6.09
C VAL A 65 1.03 4.98 -4.78
N MET A 66 0.63 4.42 -3.64
CA MET A 66 1.05 4.93 -2.33
C MET A 66 2.55 4.80 -2.12
N ALA A 67 3.15 3.69 -2.55
CA ALA A 67 4.61 3.52 -2.51
C ALA A 67 5.33 4.60 -3.33
N ASP A 68 4.86 4.88 -4.54
CA ASP A 68 5.47 5.89 -5.40
C ASP A 68 5.34 7.32 -4.82
N GLN A 69 4.19 7.64 -4.22
CA GLN A 69 4.01 8.91 -3.50
C GLN A 69 4.96 9.07 -2.31
N MET A 70 5.18 7.99 -1.55
CA MET A 70 6.14 7.99 -0.44
C MET A 70 7.57 8.10 -0.96
N ALA A 71 7.92 7.45 -2.08
CA ALA A 71 9.22 7.60 -2.72
C ALA A 71 9.50 9.05 -3.13
N GLU A 72 8.52 9.70 -3.76
CA GLU A 72 8.64 11.11 -4.14
C GLU A 72 8.81 12.02 -2.91
N THR A 73 8.09 11.71 -1.82
CA THR A 73 8.20 12.43 -0.54
C THR A 73 9.59 12.26 0.06
N VAL A 74 10.11 11.03 0.13
CA VAL A 74 11.47 10.73 0.63
C VAL A 74 12.53 11.44 -0.20
N LEU A 75 12.38 11.49 -1.53
CA LEU A 75 13.32 12.21 -2.40
C LEU A 75 13.30 13.74 -2.14
N LYS A 76 12.10 14.34 -2.04
CA LYS A 76 11.94 15.78 -1.81
C LYS A 76 12.38 16.20 -0.41
N GLN A 77 12.08 15.38 0.60
CA GLN A 77 12.35 15.68 2.01
C GLN A 77 13.74 15.22 2.45
N GLY A 78 14.35 14.23 1.81
CA GLY A 78 15.75 13.87 2.07
C GLY A 78 16.74 15.02 1.83
N GLN A 79 16.33 16.04 1.06
CA GLN A 79 17.07 17.28 0.85
C GLN A 79 16.91 18.30 2.00
N LYS A 80 15.92 18.13 2.88
CA LYS A 80 15.59 19.04 3.99
C LYS A 80 15.70 18.26 5.31
N GLN A 81 16.78 18.48 6.06
CA GLN A 81 17.11 17.71 7.27
C GLN A 81 15.96 17.65 8.30
N GLY A 82 15.64 16.42 8.72
CA GLY A 82 14.60 16.03 9.69
C GLY A 82 14.42 14.50 9.66
N THR A 83 15.39 13.77 10.20
CA THR A 83 15.66 12.37 9.81
C THR A 83 14.57 11.37 10.20
N THR A 84 13.92 11.52 11.35
CA THR A 84 12.99 10.50 11.88
C THR A 84 11.67 10.37 11.11
N GLN A 85 11.17 11.44 10.48
CA GLN A 85 9.97 11.36 9.64
C GLN A 85 10.29 10.73 8.28
N VAL A 86 11.39 11.14 7.65
CA VAL A 86 11.83 10.61 6.36
C VAL A 86 12.20 9.13 6.47
N GLU A 87 12.85 8.71 7.55
CA GLU A 87 13.17 7.31 7.83
C GLU A 87 11.90 6.45 7.96
N ARG A 88 10.87 6.95 8.66
CA ARG A 88 9.58 6.25 8.80
C ARG A 88 8.84 6.15 7.48
N GLU A 89 8.78 7.24 6.71
CA GLU A 89 8.15 7.25 5.38
C GLU A 89 8.88 6.28 4.43
N PHE A 90 10.22 6.26 4.47
CA PHE A 90 11.03 5.33 3.69
C PHE A 90 10.83 3.87 4.10
N ALA A 91 10.70 3.59 5.40
CA ALA A 91 10.39 2.25 5.88
C ALA A 91 8.99 1.80 5.41
N LEU A 92 7.99 2.67 5.50
CA LEU A 92 6.63 2.37 5.04
C LEU A 92 6.56 2.17 3.53
N MET A 93 7.29 2.99 2.77
CA MET A 93 7.45 2.83 1.32
C MET A 93 7.99 1.44 0.95
N LYS A 94 9.04 0.97 1.63
CA LYS A 94 9.57 -0.38 1.40
C LYS A 94 8.52 -1.45 1.68
N THR A 95 7.87 -1.38 2.83
CA THR A 95 6.79 -2.31 3.20
C THR A 95 5.69 -2.33 2.13
N ALA A 96 5.29 -1.17 1.61
CA ALA A 96 4.28 -1.07 0.55
C ALA A 96 4.76 -1.75 -0.75
N ARG A 97 6.00 -1.52 -1.19
CA ARG A 97 6.56 -2.16 -2.39
C ARG A 97 6.69 -3.67 -2.23
N GLU A 98 7.19 -4.12 -1.09
CA GLU A 98 7.31 -5.55 -0.73
C GLU A 98 5.93 -6.23 -0.76
N THR A 99 4.95 -5.61 -0.12
CA THR A 99 3.55 -6.08 -0.10
C THR A 99 2.97 -6.17 -1.51
N ALA A 100 3.16 -5.12 -2.32
CA ALA A 100 2.63 -5.08 -3.67
C ALA A 100 3.25 -6.18 -4.56
N ALA A 101 4.56 -6.42 -4.42
CA ALA A 101 5.25 -7.49 -5.13
C ALA A 101 4.71 -8.88 -4.74
N GLN A 102 4.51 -9.13 -3.45
CA GLN A 102 3.93 -10.38 -2.94
C GLN A 102 2.51 -10.61 -3.46
N ASN A 103 1.69 -9.57 -3.49
CA ASN A 103 0.32 -9.65 -4.02
C ASN A 103 0.30 -9.99 -5.53
N TRP A 104 1.21 -9.42 -6.33
CA TRP A 104 1.36 -9.82 -7.73
C TRP A 104 1.79 -11.28 -7.88
N ILE A 105 2.70 -11.76 -7.02
CA ILE A 105 3.07 -13.19 -6.98
C ILE A 105 1.84 -14.05 -6.64
N ALA A 106 1.03 -13.63 -5.67
CA ALA A 106 -0.19 -14.34 -5.28
C ALA A 106 -1.22 -14.37 -6.42
N LEU A 107 -1.38 -13.29 -7.18
CA LEU A 107 -2.19 -13.26 -8.40
C LEU A 107 -1.67 -14.25 -9.44
N GLY A 108 -0.35 -14.30 -9.65
CA GLY A 108 0.27 -15.28 -10.55
C GLY A 108 -0.07 -16.71 -10.14
N GLN A 109 0.09 -17.04 -8.86
CA GLN A 109 -0.23 -18.37 -8.31
C GLN A 109 -1.71 -18.71 -8.46
N TYR A 110 -2.59 -17.75 -8.16
CA TYR A 110 -4.02 -17.87 -8.34
C TYR A 110 -4.38 -18.23 -9.80
N PHE A 111 -3.77 -17.55 -10.77
CA PHE A 111 -4.00 -17.85 -12.18
C PHE A 111 -3.43 -19.20 -12.62
N THR A 112 -2.27 -19.60 -12.09
CA THR A 112 -1.71 -20.93 -12.33
C THR A 112 -2.66 -22.03 -11.88
N ILE A 113 -3.19 -21.93 -10.66
CA ILE A 113 -4.17 -22.90 -10.10
C ILE A 113 -5.46 -22.95 -10.94
N ARG A 114 -5.83 -21.82 -11.56
CA ARG A 114 -7.03 -21.72 -12.41
C ARG A 114 -6.77 -21.97 -13.89
N GLU A 115 -5.61 -22.57 -14.23
CA GLU A 115 -5.23 -22.92 -15.60
C GLU A 115 -5.29 -21.73 -16.57
N GLN A 116 -4.91 -20.54 -16.10
CA GLN A 116 -4.84 -19.31 -16.89
C GLN A 116 -3.37 -18.87 -17.07
N PRO A 117 -2.56 -19.62 -17.83
CA PRO A 117 -1.11 -19.44 -17.88
C PRO A 117 -0.69 -18.06 -18.40
N GLU A 118 -1.42 -17.48 -19.37
CA GLU A 118 -1.09 -16.14 -19.87
C GLU A 118 -1.24 -15.06 -18.80
N LYS A 119 -2.27 -15.16 -17.95
CA LYS A 119 -2.47 -14.20 -16.86
C LYS A 119 -1.47 -14.43 -15.73
N ALA A 120 -1.16 -15.69 -15.42
CA ALA A 120 -0.12 -16.03 -14.47
C ALA A 120 1.23 -15.44 -14.90
N ARG A 121 1.59 -15.65 -16.18
CA ARG A 121 2.79 -15.09 -16.80
C ARG A 121 2.83 -13.57 -16.68
N ALA A 122 1.74 -12.89 -17.03
CA ALA A 122 1.66 -11.44 -16.94
C ALA A 122 1.89 -10.93 -15.50
N SER A 123 1.31 -11.58 -14.49
CA SER A 123 1.51 -11.21 -13.08
C SER A 123 2.98 -11.38 -12.64
N TYR A 124 3.61 -12.50 -12.97
CA TYR A 124 5.02 -12.72 -12.63
C TYR A 124 5.97 -11.79 -13.41
N GLN A 125 5.70 -11.56 -14.69
CA GLN A 125 6.51 -10.65 -15.51
C GLN A 125 6.47 -9.22 -14.95
N ARG A 126 5.30 -8.74 -14.52
CA ARG A 126 5.18 -7.44 -13.87
C ARG A 126 6.06 -7.34 -12.62
N VAL A 127 6.20 -8.41 -11.83
CA VAL A 127 7.08 -8.39 -10.65
C VAL A 127 8.54 -8.18 -11.07
N ILE A 128 8.96 -8.85 -12.13
CA ILE A 128 10.33 -8.75 -12.66
C ILE A 128 10.60 -7.33 -13.18
N ASP A 129 9.65 -6.77 -13.92
CA ASP A 129 9.80 -5.49 -14.61
C ASP A 129 9.69 -4.29 -13.66
N THR A 130 8.83 -4.36 -12.64
CA THR A 130 8.52 -3.22 -11.74
C THR A 130 9.45 -3.12 -10.53
N TYR A 131 9.86 -4.25 -9.95
CA TYR A 131 10.55 -4.26 -8.67
C TYR A 131 12.06 -4.46 -8.84
N THR A 132 12.74 -3.49 -9.43
CA THR A 132 14.14 -3.60 -9.86
C THR A 132 15.18 -3.29 -8.79
N ASN A 133 14.77 -2.80 -7.61
CA ASN A 133 15.72 -2.45 -6.55
C ASN A 133 16.42 -3.69 -6.00
N GLU A 134 17.63 -3.52 -5.45
CA GLU A 134 18.39 -4.64 -4.89
C GLU A 134 17.68 -5.30 -3.70
N THR A 135 17.03 -4.51 -2.86
CA THR A 135 16.23 -5.01 -1.73
C THR A 135 15.02 -5.84 -2.18
N GLU A 136 14.58 -5.67 -3.42
CA GLU A 136 13.43 -6.37 -3.99
C GLU A 136 13.83 -7.63 -4.79
N ARG A 137 15.13 -7.95 -4.86
CA ARG A 137 15.66 -9.05 -5.69
C ARG A 137 14.97 -10.37 -5.40
N VAL A 138 14.67 -10.65 -4.14
CA VAL A 138 14.01 -11.90 -3.73
C VAL A 138 12.67 -12.14 -4.44
N TYR A 139 11.87 -11.08 -4.67
CA TYR A 139 10.58 -11.19 -5.34
C TYR A 139 10.74 -11.43 -6.84
N ARG A 140 11.72 -10.76 -7.47
CA ARG A 140 12.04 -11.02 -8.89
C ARG A 140 12.51 -12.45 -9.09
N GLU A 141 13.42 -12.94 -8.25
CA GLU A 141 13.89 -14.33 -8.32
C GLU A 141 12.75 -15.33 -8.11
N GLN A 142 11.82 -15.03 -7.20
CA GLN A 142 10.62 -15.85 -7.00
C GLN A 142 9.72 -15.87 -8.23
N ALA A 143 9.49 -14.71 -8.86
CA ALA A 143 8.70 -14.61 -10.07
C ALA A 143 9.37 -15.33 -11.26
N VAL A 144 10.69 -15.22 -11.42
CA VAL A 144 11.45 -15.96 -12.45
C VAL A 144 11.31 -17.47 -12.26
N ARG A 145 11.46 -17.97 -11.01
CA ARG A 145 11.25 -19.40 -10.73
C ARG A 145 9.83 -19.84 -11.10
N ALA A 146 8.83 -19.07 -10.70
CA ALA A 146 7.44 -19.38 -11.01
C ALA A 146 7.12 -19.36 -12.52
N LEU A 147 7.77 -18.47 -13.29
CA LEU A 147 7.67 -18.46 -14.76
C LEU A 147 8.27 -19.72 -15.38
N ASN A 148 9.41 -20.19 -14.89
CA ASN A 148 10.03 -21.42 -15.37
C ASN A 148 9.15 -22.64 -15.07
N ASP A 149 8.59 -22.72 -13.86
CA ASP A 149 7.67 -23.78 -13.47
C ASP A 149 6.41 -23.79 -14.35
N LEU A 150 5.85 -22.60 -14.63
CA LEU A 150 4.69 -22.44 -15.50
C LEU A 150 4.97 -22.88 -16.95
N ALA A 151 6.19 -22.66 -17.46
CA ALA A 151 6.60 -23.10 -18.79
C ALA A 151 6.62 -24.64 -18.87
N ILE A 152 7.20 -25.31 -17.87
CA ILE A 152 7.25 -26.77 -17.80
C ILE A 152 5.83 -27.37 -17.80
N VAL A 153 4.93 -26.82 -16.98
CA VAL A 153 3.54 -27.28 -16.92
C VAL A 153 2.84 -27.09 -18.27
N SER A 154 3.04 -25.95 -18.92
CA SER A 154 2.42 -25.65 -20.22
C SER A 154 2.95 -26.55 -21.35
N GLU A 155 4.24 -26.87 -21.36
CA GLU A 155 4.89 -27.75 -22.34
C GLU A 155 4.61 -29.24 -22.10
N SER A 156 4.20 -29.63 -20.89
CA SER A 156 3.80 -31.00 -20.55
C SER A 156 2.33 -31.34 -20.89
N ALA A 157 1.58 -30.36 -21.42
CA ALA A 157 0.20 -30.52 -21.87
C ALA A 157 -0.04 -30.97 -23.35
N PRO A 158 0.92 -31.53 -24.15
CA PRO A 158 0.60 -32.06 -25.46
C PRO A 158 0.25 -33.55 -25.32
N GLY A 159 -1.05 -33.87 -25.30
CA GLY A 159 -1.47 -35.27 -25.17
C GLY A 159 -2.94 -35.59 -25.32
N LEU A 160 -3.75 -34.76 -25.99
CA LEU A 160 -5.07 -35.18 -26.50
C LEU A 160 -5.31 -34.52 -27.86
N THR A 161 -4.81 -35.13 -28.92
CA THR A 161 -5.41 -35.02 -30.25
C THR A 161 -6.30 -36.25 -30.49
N PRO A 162 -7.45 -36.10 -31.17
CA PRO A 162 -8.48 -37.12 -31.33
C PRO A 162 -8.03 -38.37 -32.08
#